data_AF-A0A954J5S4-F1
#
_entry.id   AF-A0A954J5S4-F1
#
_cell.length_a   1.000
_cell.length_b   1.000
_cell.length_c   1.000
_cell.angle_alpha   90.00
_cell.angle_beta   90.00
_cell.angle_gamma   90.00
#
_symmetry.space_group_name_H-M   'P 1'
#
loop_
_entity.id
_entity.type
_entity.pdbx_description
1 polymer ?
#
loop_
_entity_poly.entity_id
_entity_poly.type
_entity_poly.pdbx_seq_one_letter_code
_entity_poly.pdbx_strand_id
1 'polypeptide(L)'
;MSLRTIIAVALALSSFAHAQCPDWVTDFAPAGASGEVDAVHAHDQGDGNGLQLYAAGYFGAIDDTLALGVARWNGTDWAPPAGGIAVTVQRRVARLSSLDYGSGPRLVAVGRFERVDGAVARGVAAWDGTQWSTLGGGPPVGAGESIALVAAEVYDAGSGPELYVAGTLYHEDFTDRPYLARWNGATWTRVVNGPTAPDCFVWTYSCEDFGLNSLAVYDSGSGPELYVGGRFPFVGATPANTLGKFDGATWSVPAGFGAGGIDGAVRSMLVNDDGSGDRLVLQGAFSFAPNSSVIAIGPAGAVSGLGTGPSQFVGIMETMRAASGRPGGLWVCSNRPDLTTGLLDMSHWNGSAWTKYQMQMSYPVDVNCFTDFDDGNGNQLIVGGRFFRPVVGVASAHIARWDGGAWNPLGVGGLGVSSLYSAGDGFVSAMEVYDDGSGPALYVGGEIVTSGGELYDNLVRWDGTSWTGVPGFVLPYLTHVAALQACDLGQGPVLLIAGDLKLPNTNPRALTVWDGTTLGGFQSTTSSEGVGIAMFDDGGGAKPYVALDFGVLRVDGMDQSVYVGGSGFLRAIASFDDGSGEQLYVAGHINTW
;
A
#
# COMPACT_ATOMS: atom_id res chain seq x y z
N MET A 1 -45.94 46.11 -23.82
CA MET A 1 -46.40 44.96 -23.01
C MET A 1 -45.36 43.86 -23.20
N SER A 2 -44.27 43.80 -22.44
CA SER A 2 -44.12 43.23 -21.07
C SER A 2 -44.65 41.78 -21.00
N LEU A 3 -43.96 40.77 -20.46
CA LEU A 3 -43.09 40.77 -19.27
C LEU A 3 -42.40 39.38 -19.13
N ARG A 4 -41.12 39.38 -18.69
CA ARG A 4 -40.40 38.42 -17.78
C ARG A 4 -40.14 36.94 -18.15
N THR A 5 -38.83 36.65 -18.28
CA THR A 5 -37.98 35.70 -17.53
C THR A 5 -38.65 34.71 -16.56
N ILE A 6 -38.22 33.43 -16.60
CA ILE A 6 -37.72 32.64 -15.45
C ILE A 6 -36.90 31.45 -16.01
N ILE A 7 -35.63 31.41 -15.62
CA ILE A 7 -34.78 30.20 -15.61
C ILE A 7 -35.24 29.39 -14.40
N ALA A 8 -35.71 28.16 -14.62
CA ALA A 8 -36.02 27.22 -13.54
C ALA A 8 -35.00 26.07 -13.60
N VAL A 9 -34.06 26.13 -12.67
CA VAL A 9 -33.28 24.99 -12.17
C VAL A 9 -34.28 23.96 -11.64
N ALA A 10 -34.41 22.82 -12.32
CA ALA A 10 -35.08 21.66 -11.76
C ALA A 10 -34.00 20.74 -11.19
N LEU A 11 -33.84 20.84 -9.87
CA LEU A 11 -33.26 19.82 -9.01
C LEU A 11 -33.85 18.46 -9.38
N ALA A 12 -33.05 17.59 -10.00
CA ALA A 12 -33.32 16.17 -9.95
C ALA A 12 -32.91 15.70 -8.55
N LEU A 13 -33.93 15.57 -7.69
CA LEU A 13 -33.86 14.76 -6.48
C LEU A 13 -33.49 13.33 -6.90
N SER A 14 -32.20 12.99 -6.87
CA SER A 14 -31.81 11.60 -6.76
C SER A 14 -32.16 11.18 -5.35
N SER A 15 -33.19 10.35 -5.22
CA SER A 15 -33.40 9.55 -4.02
C SER A 15 -32.09 8.86 -3.68
N PHE A 16 -31.47 9.27 -2.57
CA PHE A 16 -30.41 8.47 -1.97
C PHE A 16 -31.04 7.12 -1.61
N ALA A 17 -30.61 6.08 -2.31
CA ALA A 17 -30.81 4.74 -1.82
C ALA A 17 -29.98 4.65 -0.53
N HIS A 18 -30.68 4.62 0.61
CA HIS A 18 -30.09 4.36 1.90
C HIS A 18 -29.46 2.96 1.86
N ALA A 19 -28.14 2.87 1.76
CA ALA A 19 -27.42 1.72 2.28
C ALA A 19 -27.37 1.91 3.80
N GLN A 20 -28.25 1.21 4.50
CA GLN A 20 -28.17 1.09 5.95
C GLN A 20 -26.99 0.17 6.27
N CYS A 21 -25.87 0.74 6.71
CA CYS A 21 -24.94 0.04 7.60
C CYS A 21 -24.97 0.76 8.96
N PRO A 22 -25.90 0.40 9.87
CA PRO A 22 -25.69 0.69 11.26
C PRO A 22 -24.70 -0.38 11.74
N ASP A 23 -23.42 -0.05 11.80
CA ASP A 23 -22.47 -0.54 12.81
C ASP A 23 -21.02 -0.34 12.32
N TRP A 24 -20.23 0.27 13.21
CA TRP A 24 -18.78 0.44 13.08
C TRP A 24 -18.10 -0.93 13.15
N VAL A 25 -17.15 -1.22 12.25
CA VAL A 25 -16.34 -2.44 12.28
C VAL A 25 -14.92 -2.07 12.69
N THR A 26 -14.47 -2.54 13.86
CA THR A 26 -13.29 -2.02 14.55
C THR A 26 -11.95 -2.58 14.09
N ASP A 27 -11.88 -3.61 13.23
CA ASP A 27 -10.59 -4.26 13.03
C ASP A 27 -10.27 -4.79 11.62
N PHE A 28 -9.94 -3.84 10.75
CA PHE A 28 -9.35 -4.11 9.45
C PHE A 28 -7.82 -4.40 9.55
N ALA A 29 -7.46 -5.51 10.19
CA ALA A 29 -6.17 -6.23 10.12
C ALA A 29 -4.89 -5.70 10.83
N PRO A 30 -4.01 -6.61 11.28
CA PRO A 30 -4.19 -7.59 12.34
C PRO A 30 -3.46 -7.16 13.62
N ALA A 31 -4.05 -7.42 14.77
CA ALA A 31 -3.29 -7.55 15.99
C ALA A 31 -2.67 -8.96 16.08
N GLY A 32 -1.55 -9.07 16.79
CA GLY A 32 -0.99 -10.36 17.21
C GLY A 32 -0.51 -11.33 16.13
N ALA A 33 -0.45 -10.96 14.85
CA ALA A 33 0.18 -11.79 13.83
C ALA A 33 1.68 -11.98 14.18
N SER A 34 2.08 -13.21 14.50
CA SER A 34 3.42 -13.50 15.00
C SER A 34 4.53 -13.43 13.94
N GLY A 35 4.26 -12.88 12.76
CA GLY A 35 5.13 -12.88 11.58
C GLY A 35 4.59 -12.07 10.40
N GLU A 36 5.24 -12.20 9.23
CA GLU A 36 4.93 -11.40 8.03
C GLU A 36 3.52 -11.67 7.49
N VAL A 37 2.81 -10.61 7.10
CA VAL A 37 1.57 -10.69 6.30
C VAL A 37 1.94 -10.39 4.85
N ASP A 38 1.63 -11.32 3.96
CA ASP A 38 1.97 -11.27 2.53
C ASP A 38 0.79 -10.85 1.63
N ALA A 39 -0.43 -11.08 2.09
CA ALA A 39 -1.65 -10.76 1.36
C ALA A 39 -2.81 -10.45 2.29
N VAL A 40 -3.68 -9.56 1.83
CA VAL A 40 -5.02 -9.32 2.38
C VAL A 40 -6.05 -9.51 1.27
N HIS A 41 -7.22 -10.02 1.62
CA HIS A 41 -8.25 -10.37 0.64
C HIS A 41 -9.65 -10.25 1.25
N ALA A 42 -10.57 -9.61 0.52
CA ALA A 42 -11.98 -9.57 0.89
C ALA A 42 -12.73 -10.73 0.23
N HIS A 43 -13.43 -11.54 1.03
CA HIS A 43 -14.17 -12.70 0.57
C HIS A 43 -15.54 -12.79 1.23
N ASP A 44 -16.57 -12.97 0.43
CA ASP A 44 -17.94 -13.27 0.87
C ASP A 44 -18.12 -14.79 0.82
N GLN A 45 -18.52 -15.38 1.95
CA GLN A 45 -18.75 -16.81 2.09
C GLN A 45 -20.12 -17.27 1.56
N GLY A 46 -20.98 -16.33 1.14
CA GLY A 46 -22.35 -16.64 0.71
C GLY A 46 -23.25 -17.07 1.87
N ASP A 47 -22.86 -16.80 3.11
CA ASP A 47 -23.61 -17.09 4.34
C ASP A 47 -24.62 -15.98 4.70
N GLY A 48 -24.67 -14.91 3.90
CA GLY A 48 -25.51 -13.74 4.11
C GLY A 48 -24.89 -12.65 5.00
N ASN A 49 -23.64 -12.83 5.46
CA ASN A 49 -22.92 -11.84 6.26
C ASN A 49 -22.06 -10.87 5.43
N GLY A 50 -22.09 -10.99 4.11
CA GLY A 50 -21.37 -10.11 3.18
C GLY A 50 -19.86 -10.34 3.14
N LEU A 51 -19.14 -9.38 2.55
CA LEU A 51 -17.69 -9.41 2.42
C LEU A 51 -17.01 -9.38 3.79
N GLN A 52 -16.05 -10.28 3.98
CA GLN A 52 -15.21 -10.36 5.17
C GLN A 52 -13.74 -10.30 4.79
N LEU A 53 -12.92 -9.76 5.68
CA LEU A 53 -11.50 -9.61 5.45
C LEU A 53 -10.73 -10.84 5.90
N TYR A 54 -9.73 -11.21 5.12
CA TYR A 54 -8.80 -12.29 5.42
C TYR A 54 -7.37 -11.80 5.23
N ALA A 55 -6.48 -12.27 6.09
CA ALA A 55 -5.05 -12.01 6.01
C ALA A 55 -4.32 -13.33 5.82
N ALA A 56 -3.24 -13.30 5.04
CA ALA A 56 -2.39 -14.45 4.79
C ALA A 56 -0.91 -14.06 4.81
N GLY A 57 -0.05 -14.99 5.23
CA GLY A 57 1.39 -14.74 5.24
C GLY A 57 2.22 -15.81 5.92
N TYR A 58 3.37 -15.40 6.46
CA TYR A 58 4.29 -16.21 7.25
C TYR A 58 4.15 -15.90 8.74
N PHE A 59 2.98 -16.15 9.31
CA PHE A 59 2.73 -16.05 10.75
C PHE A 59 2.22 -17.38 11.33
N GLY A 60 2.50 -17.61 12.61
CA GLY A 60 2.11 -18.83 13.33
C GLY A 60 0.87 -18.63 14.21
N ALA A 61 0.73 -17.44 14.79
CA ALA A 61 -0.41 -17.05 15.61
C ALA A 61 -0.95 -15.69 15.16
N ILE A 62 -2.21 -15.43 15.51
CA ILE A 62 -2.88 -14.11 15.50
C ILE A 62 -3.54 -13.94 16.87
N ASP A 63 -3.32 -12.83 17.55
CA ASP A 63 -3.80 -12.58 18.92
C ASP A 63 -3.56 -13.74 19.91
N ASP A 64 -2.32 -14.24 19.95
CA ASP A 64 -1.87 -15.42 20.72
C ASP A 64 -2.62 -16.74 20.39
N THR A 65 -3.56 -16.71 19.44
CA THR A 65 -4.31 -17.85 18.93
C THR A 65 -3.59 -18.41 17.72
N LEU A 66 -3.39 -19.73 17.69
CA LEU A 66 -2.74 -20.41 16.58
C LEU A 66 -3.54 -20.20 15.27
N ALA A 67 -2.97 -19.43 14.33
CA ALA A 67 -3.56 -19.08 13.04
C ALA A 67 -2.45 -19.19 11.98
N LEU A 68 -2.17 -20.43 11.57
CA LEU A 68 -1.01 -20.82 10.77
C LEU A 68 -1.08 -20.29 9.33
N GLY A 69 -0.80 -19.01 9.15
CA GLY A 69 -0.65 -18.35 7.86
C GLY A 69 -1.94 -17.87 7.21
N VAL A 70 -3.12 -18.12 7.79
CA VAL A 70 -4.39 -17.50 7.39
C VAL A 70 -5.21 -17.17 8.63
N ALA A 71 -5.76 -15.95 8.64
CA ALA A 71 -6.72 -15.52 9.62
C ALA A 71 -7.92 -14.84 8.95
N ARG A 72 -9.07 -14.87 9.61
CA ARG A 72 -10.31 -14.22 9.21
C ARG A 72 -10.67 -13.16 10.23
N TRP A 73 -11.12 -12.03 9.70
CA TRP A 73 -11.78 -10.99 10.46
C TRP A 73 -13.28 -11.30 10.61
N ASN A 74 -13.78 -11.40 11.83
CA ASN A 74 -15.21 -11.68 12.07
C ASN A 74 -16.04 -10.42 12.39
N GLY A 75 -15.40 -9.23 12.42
CA GLY A 75 -16.04 -7.98 12.81
C GLY A 75 -15.67 -7.49 14.22
N THR A 76 -15.15 -8.37 15.09
CA THR A 76 -14.68 -8.05 16.46
C THR A 76 -13.37 -8.71 16.88
N ASP A 77 -12.97 -9.86 16.32
CA ASP A 77 -11.69 -10.53 16.58
C ASP A 77 -11.13 -11.23 15.34
N TRP A 78 -9.78 -11.33 15.29
CA TRP A 78 -9.12 -12.20 14.34
C TRP A 78 -9.17 -13.62 14.86
N ALA A 79 -9.67 -14.53 14.04
CA ALA A 79 -9.69 -15.95 14.34
C ALA A 79 -9.12 -16.75 13.17
N PRO A 80 -8.50 -17.90 13.41
CA PRO A 80 -8.30 -18.86 12.34
C PRO A 80 -9.68 -19.19 11.72
N PRO A 81 -9.80 -19.29 10.38
CA PRO A 81 -11.02 -19.81 9.77
C PRO A 81 -11.31 -21.21 10.35
N ALA A 82 -12.59 -21.55 10.54
CA ALA A 82 -12.98 -22.85 11.10
C ALA A 82 -12.24 -24.01 10.39
N GLY A 83 -11.70 -24.94 11.18
CA GLY A 83 -10.83 -26.03 10.71
C GLY A 83 -9.34 -25.68 10.64
N GLY A 84 -8.98 -24.40 10.46
CA GLY A 84 -7.60 -23.92 10.29
C GLY A 84 -6.88 -24.52 9.07
N ILE A 85 -5.82 -23.90 8.57
CA ILE A 85 -4.85 -24.64 7.76
C ILE A 85 -4.06 -25.48 8.77
N ALA A 86 -4.54 -26.68 9.11
CA ALA A 86 -3.86 -27.56 10.07
C ALA A 86 -2.56 -28.13 9.47
N VAL A 87 -1.55 -27.28 9.36
CA VAL A 87 -0.17 -27.68 9.14
C VAL A 87 0.50 -27.88 10.49
N THR A 88 1.30 -28.92 10.63
CA THR A 88 2.09 -29.18 11.85
C THR A 88 3.32 -28.27 11.97
N VAL A 89 3.50 -27.30 11.06
CA VAL A 89 4.64 -26.37 11.01
C VAL A 89 4.25 -25.07 10.29
N GLN A 90 4.74 -23.91 10.75
CA GLN A 90 4.56 -22.60 10.12
C GLN A 90 5.02 -22.63 8.65
N ARG A 91 4.16 -22.16 7.74
CA ARG A 91 4.43 -22.12 6.29
C ARG A 91 3.75 -20.91 5.64
N ARG A 92 4.40 -20.35 4.61
CA ARG A 92 4.04 -19.05 4.01
C ARG A 92 2.85 -19.20 3.07
N VAL A 93 1.75 -18.50 3.34
CA VAL A 93 0.62 -18.33 2.41
C VAL A 93 0.80 -17.00 1.69
N ALA A 94 1.14 -17.06 0.40
CA ALA A 94 1.54 -15.88 -0.36
C ALA A 94 0.34 -15.11 -0.94
N ARG A 95 -0.78 -15.79 -1.21
CA ARG A 95 -1.99 -15.20 -1.81
C ARG A 95 -3.25 -15.86 -1.28
N LEU A 96 -4.33 -15.07 -1.29
CA LEU A 96 -5.70 -15.52 -1.14
C LEU A 96 -6.47 -15.17 -2.41
N SER A 97 -7.48 -15.97 -2.73
CA SER A 97 -8.36 -15.73 -3.88
C SER A 97 -9.76 -16.27 -3.59
N SER A 98 -10.80 -15.66 -4.19
CA SER A 98 -12.18 -16.15 -4.08
C SER A 98 -12.57 -16.91 -5.33
N LEU A 99 -13.20 -18.07 -5.17
CA LEU A 99 -13.57 -18.95 -6.27
C LEU A 99 -14.96 -19.55 -6.04
N ASP A 100 -15.87 -19.41 -7.00
CA ASP A 100 -17.21 -20.01 -6.97
C ASP A 100 -17.49 -20.76 -8.27
N TYR A 101 -17.86 -22.04 -8.17
CA TYR A 101 -18.28 -22.89 -9.29
C TYR A 101 -19.80 -23.06 -9.37
N GLY A 102 -20.56 -22.19 -8.70
CA GLY A 102 -22.02 -22.26 -8.58
C GLY A 102 -22.51 -23.15 -7.44
N SER A 103 -21.60 -23.75 -6.65
CA SER A 103 -21.93 -24.49 -5.42
C SER A 103 -21.76 -23.64 -4.15
N GLY A 104 -21.44 -22.36 -4.31
CA GLY A 104 -21.10 -21.45 -3.22
C GLY A 104 -19.62 -21.05 -3.28
N PRO A 105 -19.30 -19.83 -2.81
CA PRO A 105 -17.96 -19.26 -2.88
C PRO A 105 -17.01 -19.97 -1.91
N ARG A 106 -15.75 -20.07 -2.31
CA ARG A 106 -14.66 -20.66 -1.53
C ARG A 106 -13.50 -19.69 -1.44
N LEU A 107 -12.87 -19.63 -0.27
CA LEU A 107 -11.60 -18.94 -0.10
C LEU A 107 -10.47 -19.90 -0.43
N VAL A 108 -9.59 -19.52 -1.34
CA VAL A 108 -8.45 -20.33 -1.75
C VAL A 108 -7.17 -19.71 -1.20
N ALA A 109 -6.39 -20.51 -0.47
CA ALA A 109 -5.05 -20.17 -0.03
C ALA A 109 -4.01 -20.73 -0.98
N VAL A 110 -3.06 -19.89 -1.39
CA VAL A 110 -1.97 -20.25 -2.31
C VAL A 110 -0.63 -19.84 -1.72
N GLY A 111 0.33 -20.76 -1.68
CA GLY A 111 1.65 -20.46 -1.12
C GLY A 111 2.60 -21.64 -1.05
N ARG A 112 3.54 -21.59 -0.10
CA ARG A 112 4.59 -22.58 0.12
C ARG A 112 4.22 -23.52 1.28
N PHE A 113 3.20 -24.35 1.10
CA PHE A 113 2.79 -25.37 2.08
C PHE A 113 2.47 -26.72 1.43
N GLU A 114 2.84 -27.84 2.04
CA GLU A 114 2.73 -29.15 1.36
C GLU A 114 1.42 -29.90 1.65
N ARG A 115 0.79 -29.67 2.81
CA ARG A 115 -0.33 -30.46 3.30
C ARG A 115 -1.38 -29.59 3.97
N VAL A 116 -2.62 -30.06 3.98
CA VAL A 116 -3.75 -29.54 4.77
C VAL A 116 -4.53 -30.73 5.30
N ASP A 117 -4.86 -30.75 6.59
CA ASP A 117 -5.57 -31.83 7.28
C ASP A 117 -4.98 -33.22 7.03
N GLY A 118 -3.65 -33.30 6.99
CA GLY A 118 -2.93 -34.55 6.73
C GLY A 118 -3.00 -35.04 5.28
N ALA A 119 -3.70 -34.37 4.36
CA ALA A 119 -3.71 -34.65 2.93
C ALA A 119 -2.70 -33.76 2.17
N VAL A 120 -2.22 -34.23 1.01
CA VAL A 120 -1.27 -33.47 0.16
C VAL A 120 -2.01 -32.36 -0.57
N ALA A 121 -1.55 -31.11 -0.39
CA ALA A 121 -2.18 -29.91 -0.93
C ALA A 121 -1.30 -29.17 -1.94
N ARG A 122 0.03 -29.36 -1.89
CA ARG A 122 1.02 -28.76 -2.81
C ARG A 122 0.78 -27.26 -3.06
N GLY A 123 0.64 -26.53 -1.97
CA GLY A 123 0.57 -25.08 -1.98
C GLY A 123 -0.81 -24.52 -2.29
N VAL A 124 -1.85 -25.36 -2.43
CA VAL A 124 -3.21 -24.88 -2.70
C VAL A 124 -4.24 -25.60 -1.83
N ALA A 125 -5.06 -24.83 -1.12
CA ALA A 125 -6.18 -25.34 -0.32
C ALA A 125 -7.40 -24.43 -0.46
N ALA A 126 -8.59 -25.01 -0.37
CA ALA A 126 -9.85 -24.26 -0.38
C ALA A 126 -10.57 -24.43 0.95
N TRP A 127 -11.14 -23.33 1.43
CA TRP A 127 -12.03 -23.26 2.58
C TRP A 127 -13.46 -23.08 2.11
N ASP A 128 -14.37 -23.90 2.62
CA ASP A 128 -15.80 -23.91 2.25
C ASP A 128 -16.69 -23.17 3.27
N GLY A 129 -16.09 -22.37 4.15
CA GLY A 129 -16.77 -21.75 5.29
C GLY A 129 -16.70 -22.58 6.58
N THR A 130 -16.36 -23.87 6.50
CA THR A 130 -16.31 -24.77 7.67
C THR A 130 -15.00 -25.52 7.84
N GLN A 131 -14.36 -25.93 6.76
CA GLN A 131 -13.12 -26.70 6.80
C GLN A 131 -12.23 -26.39 5.60
N TRP A 132 -10.92 -26.54 5.81
CA TRP A 132 -9.97 -26.50 4.71
C TRP A 132 -9.86 -27.88 4.07
N SER A 133 -9.79 -27.90 2.74
CA SER A 133 -9.63 -29.14 1.99
C SER A 133 -8.65 -28.93 0.84
N THR A 134 -8.06 -30.04 0.39
CA THR A 134 -7.21 -30.01 -0.81
C THR A 134 -8.09 -29.84 -2.04
N LEU A 135 -7.65 -29.05 -3.02
CA LEU A 135 -8.26 -29.09 -4.35
C LEU A 135 -7.62 -30.23 -5.13
N GLY A 136 -8.27 -31.40 -5.18
CA GLY A 136 -7.84 -32.53 -6.01
C GLY A 136 -6.39 -33.01 -5.78
N GLY A 137 -5.83 -32.87 -4.58
CA GLY A 137 -4.44 -33.22 -4.26
C GLY A 137 -3.39 -32.18 -4.65
N GLY A 138 -3.82 -31.01 -5.12
CA GLY A 138 -2.98 -29.89 -5.54
C GLY A 138 -2.42 -30.01 -6.97
N PRO A 139 -1.70 -28.98 -7.44
CA PRO A 139 -1.14 -28.95 -8.79
C PRO A 139 -0.20 -30.15 -9.09
N PRO A 140 -0.14 -30.62 -10.35
CA PRO A 140 0.67 -31.76 -10.74
C PRO A 140 2.17 -31.42 -10.77
N VAL A 141 2.97 -32.21 -10.07
CA VAL A 141 4.44 -32.18 -10.09
C VAL A 141 5.00 -33.59 -10.33
N GLY A 142 6.16 -33.69 -10.97
CA GLY A 142 6.91 -34.91 -11.21
C GLY A 142 7.57 -35.49 -9.94
N ALA A 143 8.21 -36.66 -10.08
CA ALA A 143 8.97 -37.26 -8.99
C ALA A 143 10.24 -36.44 -8.70
N GLY A 144 10.48 -36.10 -7.43
CA GLY A 144 11.61 -35.24 -7.03
C GLY A 144 11.35 -33.74 -7.19
N GLU A 145 10.19 -33.35 -7.72
CA GLU A 145 9.84 -31.93 -7.89
C GLU A 145 9.11 -31.36 -6.68
N SER A 146 9.33 -30.08 -6.40
CA SER A 146 8.54 -29.30 -5.43
C SER A 146 8.20 -27.92 -6.00
N ILE A 147 7.16 -27.27 -5.48
CA ILE A 147 6.71 -25.96 -5.97
C ILE A 147 6.68 -24.90 -4.87
N ALA A 148 6.97 -23.66 -5.24
CA ALA A 148 6.60 -22.47 -4.47
C ALA A 148 5.69 -21.60 -5.33
N LEU A 149 4.43 -21.51 -4.91
CA LEU A 149 3.44 -20.66 -5.56
C LEU A 149 3.45 -19.28 -4.90
N VAL A 150 3.36 -18.22 -5.73
CA VAL A 150 3.42 -16.82 -5.29
C VAL A 150 2.31 -15.97 -5.89
N ALA A 151 1.60 -16.48 -6.90
CA ALA A 151 0.49 -15.79 -7.55
C ALA A 151 -0.69 -16.74 -7.78
N ALA A 152 -1.89 -16.19 -7.71
CA ALA A 152 -3.15 -16.89 -7.95
C ALA A 152 -4.15 -15.91 -8.55
N GLU A 153 -4.87 -16.32 -9.58
CA GLU A 153 -5.85 -15.48 -10.28
C GLU A 153 -6.99 -16.34 -10.80
N VAL A 154 -8.22 -15.84 -10.71
CA VAL A 154 -9.39 -16.48 -11.32
C VAL A 154 -9.63 -15.88 -12.68
N TYR A 155 -9.72 -16.73 -13.70
CA TYR A 155 -9.93 -16.33 -15.08
C TYR A 155 -11.04 -17.17 -15.71
N ASP A 156 -12.01 -16.51 -16.33
CA ASP A 156 -13.08 -17.14 -17.11
C ASP A 156 -12.90 -16.84 -18.60
N ALA A 157 -12.55 -17.88 -19.36
CA ALA A 157 -12.42 -17.83 -20.81
C ALA A 157 -13.77 -17.97 -21.57
N GLY A 158 -14.90 -17.95 -20.85
CA GLY A 158 -16.25 -18.14 -21.35
C GLY A 158 -16.83 -19.53 -21.09
N SER A 159 -16.12 -20.41 -20.38
CA SER A 159 -16.61 -21.74 -19.97
C SER A 159 -16.89 -21.87 -18.47
N GLY A 160 -16.80 -20.76 -17.74
CA GLY A 160 -16.84 -20.71 -16.29
C GLY A 160 -15.46 -20.41 -15.69
N PRO A 161 -15.41 -19.97 -14.43
CA PRO A 161 -14.18 -19.53 -13.79
C PRO A 161 -13.20 -20.69 -13.59
N GLU A 162 -11.94 -20.50 -13.94
CA GLU A 162 -10.85 -21.41 -13.61
C GLU A 162 -9.85 -20.69 -12.69
N LEU A 163 -9.30 -21.41 -11.72
CA LEU A 163 -8.23 -20.88 -10.87
C LEU A 163 -6.88 -21.19 -11.51
N TYR A 164 -6.09 -20.15 -11.77
CA TYR A 164 -4.71 -20.24 -12.21
C TYR A 164 -3.78 -19.97 -11.04
N VAL A 165 -2.77 -20.81 -10.86
CA VAL A 165 -1.72 -20.63 -9.85
C VAL A 165 -0.35 -20.66 -10.48
N ALA A 166 0.51 -19.77 -10.02
CA ALA A 166 1.80 -19.51 -10.63
C ALA A 166 2.92 -19.37 -9.60
N GLY A 167 4.13 -19.77 -10.02
CA GLY A 167 5.32 -19.66 -9.22
C GLY A 167 6.53 -20.36 -9.84
N THR A 168 7.31 -20.99 -8.98
CA THR A 168 8.55 -21.72 -9.35
C THR A 168 8.40 -23.21 -9.08
N LEU A 169 8.83 -24.02 -10.03
CA LEU A 169 9.05 -25.45 -9.89
C LEU A 169 10.52 -25.70 -9.62
N TYR A 170 10.83 -26.26 -8.45
CA TYR A 170 12.17 -26.70 -8.05
C TYR A 170 12.35 -28.17 -8.42
N HIS A 171 13.48 -28.48 -9.06
CA HIS A 171 13.88 -29.84 -9.38
C HIS A 171 15.23 -30.17 -8.71
N GLU A 172 15.48 -31.45 -8.40
CA GLU A 172 16.67 -31.89 -7.64
C GLU A 172 18.01 -31.65 -8.35
N ASP A 173 17.97 -31.34 -9.64
CA ASP A 173 19.13 -30.95 -10.46
C ASP A 173 19.43 -29.44 -10.41
N PHE A 174 18.75 -28.70 -9.53
CA PHE A 174 18.86 -27.24 -9.38
C PHE A 174 18.44 -26.46 -10.64
N THR A 175 17.52 -27.00 -11.44
CA THR A 175 16.92 -26.29 -12.57
C THR A 175 15.54 -25.73 -12.21
N ASP A 176 15.49 -24.48 -11.76
CA ASP A 176 14.24 -23.77 -11.47
C ASP A 176 13.49 -23.47 -12.78
N ARG A 177 12.17 -23.64 -12.77
CA ARG A 177 11.32 -23.46 -13.97
C ARG A 177 10.06 -22.67 -13.66
N PRO A 178 9.56 -21.86 -14.62
CA PRO A 178 8.24 -21.27 -14.48
C PRO A 178 7.19 -22.38 -14.34
N TYR A 179 6.30 -22.21 -13.37
CA TYR A 179 5.21 -23.14 -13.11
C TYR A 179 3.88 -22.43 -13.21
N LEU A 180 3.01 -22.93 -14.11
CA LEU A 180 1.63 -22.50 -14.26
C LEU A 180 0.73 -23.73 -14.33
N ALA A 181 -0.26 -23.77 -13.44
CA ALA A 181 -1.28 -24.81 -13.43
C ALA A 181 -2.65 -24.16 -13.28
N ARG A 182 -3.67 -24.85 -13.81
CA ARG A 182 -5.07 -24.43 -13.66
C ARG A 182 -5.94 -25.52 -13.06
N TRP A 183 -6.93 -25.09 -12.29
CA TRP A 183 -7.99 -25.91 -11.74
C TRP A 183 -9.33 -25.50 -12.39
N ASN A 184 -10.03 -26.47 -12.95
CA ASN A 184 -11.30 -26.26 -13.67
C ASN A 184 -12.54 -26.61 -12.84
N GLY A 185 -12.41 -26.75 -11.52
CA GLY A 185 -13.48 -27.23 -10.64
C GLY A 185 -13.42 -28.73 -10.34
N ALA A 186 -12.67 -29.52 -11.11
CA ALA A 186 -12.60 -30.98 -10.93
C ALA A 186 -11.18 -31.57 -11.02
N THR A 187 -10.32 -31.01 -11.87
CA THR A 187 -8.99 -31.56 -12.14
C THR A 187 -7.96 -30.46 -12.30
N TRP A 188 -6.77 -30.68 -11.74
CA TRP A 188 -5.61 -29.86 -12.06
C TRP A 188 -5.00 -30.28 -13.38
N THR A 189 -4.66 -29.29 -14.20
CA THR A 189 -3.87 -29.48 -15.40
C THR A 189 -2.73 -28.48 -15.42
N ARG A 190 -1.51 -28.96 -15.70
CA ARG A 190 -0.41 -28.05 -16.06
C ARG A 190 -0.78 -27.37 -17.36
N VAL A 191 -0.63 -26.05 -17.42
CA VAL A 191 -1.04 -25.31 -18.61
C VAL A 191 -0.06 -25.62 -19.74
N VAL A 192 -0.53 -26.32 -20.76
CA VAL A 192 0.25 -26.69 -21.94
C VAL A 192 0.48 -25.48 -22.83
N ASN A 193 1.64 -25.42 -23.48
CA ASN A 193 2.07 -24.27 -24.30
C ASN A 193 2.07 -22.92 -23.55
N GLY A 194 2.10 -22.93 -22.21
CA GLY A 194 2.23 -21.72 -21.39
C GLY A 194 3.68 -21.25 -21.24
N PRO A 195 3.96 -20.43 -20.22
CA PRO A 195 5.32 -19.98 -19.90
C PRO A 195 6.29 -21.15 -19.69
N THR A 196 7.39 -21.15 -20.43
CA THR A 196 8.42 -22.21 -20.36
C THR A 196 9.83 -21.61 -20.39
N ALA A 197 10.77 -22.35 -19.80
CA ALA A 197 12.20 -22.10 -19.87
C ALA A 197 12.91 -23.37 -20.37
N PRO A 198 13.98 -23.25 -21.18
CA PRO A 198 14.80 -24.39 -21.58
C PRO A 198 15.48 -25.01 -20.35
N ASP A 199 15.77 -26.32 -20.43
CA ASP A 199 16.51 -27.01 -19.37
C ASP A 199 17.89 -26.33 -19.17
N CYS A 200 18.16 -25.90 -17.94
CA CYS A 200 19.39 -25.21 -17.57
C CYS A 200 20.57 -26.19 -17.52
N PHE A 201 21.14 -26.52 -18.68
CA PHE A 201 22.40 -27.26 -18.80
C PHE A 201 23.54 -26.44 -19.44
N VAL A 202 23.34 -25.13 -19.59
CA VAL A 202 24.26 -24.25 -20.32
C VAL A 202 24.80 -23.18 -19.36
N TRP A 203 26.12 -23.15 -19.21
CA TRP A 203 26.94 -22.23 -18.39
C TRP A 203 26.76 -20.72 -18.66
N THR A 204 25.71 -20.30 -19.37
CA THR A 204 25.47 -18.92 -19.80
C THR A 204 24.34 -18.22 -19.02
N TYR A 205 23.50 -18.97 -18.28
CA TYR A 205 22.45 -18.39 -17.43
C TYR A 205 22.60 -18.91 -15.99
N SER A 206 22.56 -18.02 -14.99
CA SER A 206 22.37 -18.44 -13.60
C SER A 206 21.00 -19.09 -13.46
N CYS A 207 20.96 -20.34 -13.03
CA CYS A 207 19.77 -21.17 -12.96
C CYS A 207 18.78 -20.74 -11.85
N GLU A 208 19.12 -19.73 -11.05
CA GLU A 208 18.47 -19.38 -9.78
C GLU A 208 17.27 -18.42 -9.91
N ASP A 209 16.85 -18.05 -11.12
CA ASP A 209 15.93 -16.91 -11.29
C ASP A 209 14.68 -17.16 -12.13
N PHE A 210 14.48 -18.34 -12.72
CA PHE A 210 13.28 -18.60 -13.52
C PHE A 210 12.07 -18.90 -12.63
N GLY A 211 10.96 -18.20 -12.87
CA GLY A 211 9.76 -18.28 -12.05
C GLY A 211 8.69 -17.31 -12.50
N LEU A 212 7.43 -17.60 -12.20
CA LEU A 212 6.33 -16.66 -12.40
C LEU A 212 6.10 -15.87 -11.12
N ASN A 213 5.93 -14.55 -11.23
CA ASN A 213 5.81 -13.65 -10.09
C ASN A 213 4.41 -13.06 -9.93
N SER A 214 3.71 -12.86 -11.04
CA SER A 214 2.42 -12.16 -11.03
C SER A 214 1.50 -12.73 -12.10
N LEU A 215 0.22 -12.79 -11.74
CA LEU A 215 -0.90 -13.01 -12.64
C LEU A 215 -1.81 -11.78 -12.55
N ALA A 216 -2.53 -11.48 -13.62
CA ALA A 216 -3.59 -10.47 -13.62
C ALA A 216 -4.59 -10.79 -14.72
N VAL A 217 -5.88 -10.60 -14.47
CA VAL A 217 -6.88 -10.54 -15.54
C VAL A 217 -7.08 -9.07 -15.94
N TYR A 218 -7.02 -8.81 -17.23
CA TYR A 218 -7.24 -7.48 -17.78
C TYR A 218 -7.95 -7.57 -19.13
N ASP A 219 -8.94 -6.71 -19.34
CA ASP A 219 -9.63 -6.58 -20.62
C ASP A 219 -9.01 -5.44 -21.41
N SER A 220 -8.22 -5.79 -22.42
CA SER A 220 -7.62 -4.81 -23.32
C SER A 220 -8.58 -4.34 -24.41
N GLY A 221 -9.88 -4.64 -24.34
CA GLY A 221 -10.91 -4.28 -25.30
C GLY A 221 -11.36 -5.43 -26.22
N SER A 222 -10.79 -6.63 -26.06
CA SER A 222 -11.18 -7.85 -26.77
C SER A 222 -11.85 -8.90 -25.88
N GLY A 223 -12.18 -8.52 -24.64
CA GLY A 223 -12.60 -9.43 -23.58
C GLY A 223 -11.46 -9.68 -22.58
N PRO A 224 -11.77 -10.26 -21.41
CA PRO A 224 -10.77 -10.53 -20.38
C PRO A 224 -9.73 -11.54 -20.87
N GLU A 225 -8.46 -11.23 -20.64
CA GLU A 225 -7.31 -12.09 -20.93
C GLU A 225 -6.49 -12.29 -19.64
N LEU A 226 -5.91 -13.47 -19.47
CA LEU A 226 -4.97 -13.75 -18.38
C LEU A 226 -3.56 -13.30 -18.79
N TYR A 227 -3.00 -12.33 -18.06
CA TYR A 227 -1.63 -11.89 -18.18
C TYR A 227 -0.74 -12.61 -17.18
N VAL A 228 0.44 -13.01 -17.63
CA VAL A 228 1.43 -13.74 -16.82
C VAL A 228 2.78 -13.07 -16.92
N GLY A 229 3.29 -12.67 -15.75
CA GLY A 229 4.57 -12.00 -15.59
C GLY A 229 5.54 -12.79 -14.71
N GLY A 230 6.83 -12.75 -15.05
CA GLY A 230 7.88 -13.43 -14.28
C GLY A 230 9.18 -13.43 -15.05
N ARG A 231 10.08 -14.39 -14.80
CA ARG A 231 11.23 -14.65 -15.67
C ARG A 231 11.00 -15.95 -16.42
N PHE A 232 10.74 -15.86 -17.72
CA PHE A 232 10.59 -16.99 -18.64
C PHE A 232 10.84 -16.53 -20.09
N PRO A 233 11.50 -17.34 -20.94
CA PRO A 233 11.78 -16.93 -22.32
C PRO A 233 10.64 -17.16 -23.32
N PHE A 234 9.74 -18.14 -23.11
CA PHE A 234 8.75 -18.52 -24.13
C PHE A 234 7.34 -18.67 -23.57
N VAL A 235 6.33 -18.38 -24.39
CA VAL A 235 4.97 -18.94 -24.25
C VAL A 235 4.69 -19.82 -25.47
N GLY A 236 4.52 -21.12 -25.24
CA GLY A 236 4.49 -22.10 -26.32
C GLY A 236 5.80 -22.09 -27.10
N ALA A 237 5.72 -21.98 -28.43
CA ALA A 237 6.90 -21.81 -29.29
C ALA A 237 7.27 -20.34 -29.56
N THR A 238 6.50 -19.39 -29.03
CA THR A 238 6.69 -17.95 -29.28
C THR A 238 7.63 -17.38 -28.22
N PRO A 239 8.71 -16.67 -28.61
CA PRO A 239 9.53 -15.94 -27.64
C PRO A 239 8.69 -14.84 -27.00
N ALA A 240 8.60 -14.89 -25.67
CA ALA A 240 7.74 -14.05 -24.88
C ALA A 240 8.51 -13.14 -23.94
N ASN A 241 9.77 -13.48 -23.63
CA ASN A 241 10.66 -12.80 -22.71
C ASN A 241 9.88 -12.11 -21.59
N THR A 242 9.50 -12.86 -20.57
CA THR A 242 8.98 -12.40 -19.27
C THR A 242 7.53 -11.91 -19.20
N LEU A 243 6.82 -11.78 -20.33
CA LEU A 243 5.40 -11.43 -20.37
C LEU A 243 4.62 -12.21 -21.44
N GLY A 244 3.51 -12.83 -21.05
CA GLY A 244 2.58 -13.51 -21.95
C GLY A 244 1.14 -13.20 -21.59
N LYS A 245 0.24 -13.34 -22.58
CA LYS A 245 -1.20 -13.26 -22.38
C LYS A 245 -1.92 -14.47 -22.98
N PHE A 246 -3.02 -14.86 -22.37
CA PHE A 246 -3.83 -16.01 -22.73
C PHE A 246 -5.30 -15.61 -22.84
N ASP A 247 -5.90 -15.87 -23.99
CA ASP A 247 -7.31 -15.55 -24.31
C ASP A 247 -8.29 -16.71 -24.04
N GLY A 248 -7.81 -17.77 -23.38
CA GLY A 248 -8.59 -19.00 -23.14
C GLY A 248 -8.32 -20.11 -24.15
N ALA A 249 -7.77 -19.80 -25.32
CA ALA A 249 -7.44 -20.76 -26.37
C ALA A 249 -5.96 -20.69 -26.79
N THR A 250 -5.41 -19.49 -26.90
CA THR A 250 -4.09 -19.23 -27.48
C THR A 250 -3.22 -18.37 -26.57
N TRP A 251 -1.96 -18.76 -26.47
CA TRP A 251 -0.92 -17.95 -25.85
C TRP A 251 -0.35 -16.99 -26.89
N SER A 252 -0.23 -15.73 -26.50
CA SER A 252 0.41 -14.70 -27.31
C SER A 252 1.21 -13.74 -26.44
N VAL A 253 1.96 -12.86 -27.08
CA VAL A 253 2.64 -11.72 -26.43
C VAL A 253 1.77 -10.49 -26.68
N PRO A 254 1.59 -9.57 -25.72
CA PRO A 254 0.83 -8.36 -25.96
C PRO A 254 1.39 -7.57 -27.16
N ALA A 255 0.50 -7.03 -27.97
CA ALA A 255 0.88 -6.26 -29.15
C ALA A 255 1.70 -5.02 -28.73
N GLY A 256 2.80 -4.73 -29.42
CA GLY A 256 3.68 -3.59 -29.09
C GLY A 256 5.04 -3.96 -28.48
N PHE A 257 5.19 -5.17 -27.93
CA PHE A 257 6.50 -5.71 -27.51
C PHE A 257 7.26 -6.45 -28.61
N GLY A 258 6.60 -6.72 -29.75
CA GLY A 258 7.15 -7.56 -30.82
C GLY A 258 7.33 -9.03 -30.42
N ALA A 259 7.97 -9.83 -31.27
CA ALA A 259 8.19 -11.26 -31.05
C ALA A 259 9.27 -11.57 -29.97
N GLY A 260 9.60 -10.61 -29.11
CA GLY A 260 10.69 -10.68 -28.15
C GLY A 260 10.35 -10.09 -26.78
N GLY A 261 9.08 -9.83 -26.47
CA GLY A 261 8.63 -9.50 -25.11
C GLY A 261 9.35 -8.33 -24.44
N ILE A 262 9.55 -8.45 -23.12
CA ILE A 262 10.32 -7.52 -22.28
C ILE A 262 11.62 -8.16 -21.78
N ASP A 263 12.68 -7.38 -21.72
CA ASP A 263 14.06 -7.84 -21.50
C ASP A 263 14.43 -8.10 -20.03
N GLY A 264 13.48 -8.04 -19.11
CA GLY A 264 13.70 -8.42 -17.72
C GLY A 264 12.41 -8.75 -16.97
N ALA A 265 12.56 -9.40 -15.81
CA ALA A 265 11.43 -10.04 -15.13
C ALA A 265 10.35 -9.04 -14.70
N VAL A 266 9.09 -9.34 -15.04
CA VAL A 266 7.92 -8.72 -14.40
C VAL A 266 7.90 -9.18 -12.95
N ARG A 267 7.85 -8.23 -12.02
CA ARG A 267 7.81 -8.49 -10.57
C ARG A 267 6.41 -8.34 -10.01
N SER A 268 5.64 -7.39 -10.53
CA SER A 268 4.28 -7.12 -10.09
C SER A 268 3.46 -6.58 -11.26
N MET A 269 2.16 -6.85 -11.22
CA MET A 269 1.16 -6.27 -12.12
C MET A 269 -0.03 -5.79 -11.30
N LEU A 270 -0.62 -4.68 -11.73
CA LEU A 270 -1.79 -4.04 -11.11
C LEU A 270 -2.69 -3.48 -12.22
N VAL A 271 -4.00 -3.64 -12.09
CA VAL A 271 -4.96 -2.86 -12.89
C VAL A 271 -5.22 -1.54 -12.18
N ASN A 272 -5.03 -0.42 -12.88
CA ASN A 272 -5.20 0.92 -12.34
C ASN A 272 -6.06 1.79 -13.27
N ASP A 273 -6.96 2.59 -12.70
CA ASP A 273 -7.70 3.65 -13.38
C ASP A 273 -7.26 5.01 -12.84
N ASP A 274 -6.56 5.80 -13.67
CA ASP A 274 -6.15 7.18 -13.36
C ASP A 274 -7.20 8.23 -13.79
N GLY A 275 -8.44 7.79 -14.07
CA GLY A 275 -9.51 8.61 -14.62
C GLY A 275 -9.49 8.70 -16.15
N SER A 276 -8.51 8.08 -16.82
CA SER A 276 -8.48 7.93 -18.27
C SER A 276 -8.92 6.53 -18.76
N GLY A 277 -9.37 5.68 -17.84
CA GLY A 277 -9.76 4.29 -18.06
C GLY A 277 -8.70 3.30 -17.57
N ASP A 278 -9.14 2.07 -17.34
CA ASP A 278 -8.31 0.98 -16.81
C ASP A 278 -7.07 0.75 -17.67
N ARG A 279 -5.95 0.49 -16.98
CA ARG A 279 -4.68 0.07 -17.58
C ARG A 279 -4.06 -1.02 -16.73
N LEU A 280 -3.48 -2.03 -17.39
CA LEU A 280 -2.59 -2.97 -16.71
C LEU A 280 -1.20 -2.33 -16.59
N VAL A 281 -0.79 -2.02 -15.37
CA VAL A 281 0.52 -1.50 -15.02
C VAL A 281 1.42 -2.67 -14.63
N LEU A 282 2.57 -2.78 -15.28
CA LEU A 282 3.60 -3.77 -15.03
C LEU A 282 4.84 -3.09 -14.49
N GLN A 283 5.44 -3.70 -13.49
CA GLN A 283 6.71 -3.25 -12.95
C GLN A 283 7.75 -4.36 -12.94
N GLY A 284 8.99 -4.00 -13.25
CA GLY A 284 10.09 -4.93 -13.31
C GLY A 284 11.39 -4.26 -13.71
N ALA A 285 12.41 -5.08 -13.95
CA ALA A 285 13.72 -4.62 -14.38
C ALA A 285 13.80 -4.61 -15.91
N PHE A 286 13.06 -3.73 -16.59
CA PHE A 286 13.05 -3.66 -18.05
C PHE A 286 14.01 -2.56 -18.58
N SER A 287 14.49 -2.75 -19.81
CA SER A 287 15.28 -1.80 -20.59
C SER A 287 14.63 -1.44 -21.94
N PHE A 288 13.35 -1.79 -22.15
CA PHE A 288 12.62 -1.40 -23.37
C PHE A 288 12.53 0.12 -23.55
N ALA A 289 12.63 0.58 -24.81
CA ALA A 289 12.86 1.97 -25.19
C ALA A 289 11.86 2.95 -24.53
N PRO A 290 12.30 3.96 -23.74
CA PRO A 290 13.67 4.32 -23.34
C PRO A 290 13.96 3.90 -21.88
N ASN A 291 14.44 2.67 -21.63
CA ASN A 291 14.84 2.18 -20.30
C ASN A 291 13.73 2.22 -19.22
N SER A 292 12.52 1.81 -19.57
CA SER A 292 11.37 1.94 -18.66
C SER A 292 11.28 0.82 -17.62
N SER A 293 11.24 1.13 -16.33
CA SER A 293 10.97 0.16 -15.23
C SER A 293 9.47 -0.07 -14.97
N VAL A 294 8.61 0.71 -15.63
CA VAL A 294 7.14 0.68 -15.49
C VAL A 294 6.49 0.78 -16.85
N ILE A 295 5.73 -0.24 -17.22
CA ILE A 295 5.05 -0.34 -18.51
C ILE A 295 3.55 -0.36 -18.28
N ALA A 296 2.79 0.31 -19.14
CA ALA A 296 1.33 0.22 -19.12
C ALA A 296 0.81 -0.42 -20.41
N ILE A 297 -0.22 -1.25 -20.25
CA ILE A 297 -1.07 -1.73 -21.33
C ILE A 297 -2.42 -1.06 -21.14
N GLY A 298 -2.73 -0.10 -22.00
CA GLY A 298 -3.99 0.62 -21.96
C GLY A 298 -5.11 -0.08 -22.73
N PRO A 299 -6.25 0.61 -22.91
CA PRO A 299 -7.35 0.13 -23.74
C PRO A 299 -6.90 -0.16 -25.18
N ALA A 300 -7.61 -1.06 -25.86
CA ALA A 300 -7.26 -1.61 -27.18
C ALA A 300 -5.88 -2.31 -27.26
N GLY A 301 -5.27 -2.65 -26.12
CA GLY A 301 -3.97 -3.33 -26.05
C GLY A 301 -2.78 -2.43 -26.37
N ALA A 302 -2.96 -1.10 -26.30
CA ALA A 302 -1.90 -0.15 -26.55
C ALA A 302 -0.80 -0.26 -25.47
N VAL A 303 0.38 -0.74 -25.86
CA VAL A 303 1.56 -0.76 -25.01
C VAL A 303 2.25 0.59 -25.06
N SER A 304 2.44 1.19 -23.88
CA SER A 304 3.28 2.36 -23.70
C SER A 304 4.25 2.08 -22.56
N GLY A 305 5.55 2.19 -22.84
CA GLY A 305 6.51 2.42 -21.76
C GLY A 305 6.14 3.75 -21.13
N LEU A 306 5.96 3.78 -19.81
CA LEU A 306 5.69 5.06 -19.15
C LEU A 306 6.96 5.92 -19.09
N GLY A 307 8.12 5.39 -19.51
CA GLY A 307 9.43 6.06 -19.49
C GLY A 307 10.33 5.49 -18.40
N THR A 308 11.57 5.95 -18.26
CA THR A 308 12.41 5.62 -17.11
C THR A 308 11.69 6.10 -15.84
N GLY A 309 10.98 5.25 -15.11
CA GLY A 309 10.50 5.55 -13.76
C GLY A 309 11.66 5.39 -12.76
N PRO A 310 11.42 4.89 -11.54
CA PRO A 310 12.49 4.68 -10.57
C PRO A 310 13.44 3.53 -10.96
N SER A 311 14.54 3.40 -10.23
CA SER A 311 15.62 2.42 -10.46
C SER A 311 15.13 0.98 -10.63
N GLN A 312 15.98 0.12 -11.21
CA GLN A 312 15.69 -1.30 -11.53
C GLN A 312 15.38 -2.21 -10.30
N PHE A 313 15.42 -1.67 -9.07
CA PHE A 313 15.16 -2.39 -7.84
C PHE A 313 14.08 -1.63 -7.07
N VAL A 314 12.89 -2.23 -6.87
CA VAL A 314 11.75 -1.49 -6.30
C VAL A 314 11.05 -2.25 -5.18
N GLY A 315 10.51 -1.48 -4.22
CA GLY A 315 9.82 -1.92 -3.00
C GLY A 315 8.28 -1.75 -3.01
N ILE A 316 7.71 -0.61 -3.41
CA ILE A 316 6.25 -0.32 -3.31
C ILE A 316 5.74 0.48 -4.53
N MET A 317 4.56 0.13 -5.06
CA MET A 317 3.78 0.95 -6.01
C MET A 317 2.46 1.36 -5.35
N GLU A 318 2.09 2.63 -5.45
CA GLU A 318 0.84 3.14 -4.88
C GLU A 318 0.14 4.11 -5.84
N THR A 319 -1.18 3.97 -5.94
CA THR A 319 -2.04 4.84 -6.74
C THR A 319 -2.72 5.84 -5.82
N MET A 320 -2.44 7.13 -6.02
CA MET A 320 -2.96 8.20 -5.19
C MET A 320 -4.03 8.98 -5.96
N ARG A 321 -5.25 9.08 -5.41
CA ARG A 321 -6.25 10.03 -5.92
C ARG A 321 -5.83 11.46 -5.54
N ALA A 322 -6.17 12.44 -6.38
CA ALA A 322 -5.89 13.84 -6.09
C ALA A 322 -6.67 14.29 -4.84
N ALA A 323 -5.95 14.65 -3.77
CA ALA A 323 -6.48 15.37 -2.61
C ALA A 323 -5.95 16.81 -2.63
N SER A 324 -6.59 17.73 -1.90
CA SER A 324 -6.18 19.14 -1.86
C SER A 324 -4.70 19.26 -1.46
N GLY A 325 -3.86 19.78 -2.36
CA GLY A 325 -2.42 19.95 -2.13
C GLY A 325 -1.53 18.74 -2.47
N ARG A 326 -2.07 17.67 -3.10
CA ARG A 326 -1.25 16.57 -3.62
C ARG A 326 -1.51 16.33 -5.10
N PRO A 327 -0.46 16.16 -5.94
CA PRO A 327 -0.64 15.69 -7.30
C PRO A 327 -1.20 14.26 -7.28
N GLY A 328 -2.43 14.06 -7.77
CA GLY A 328 -2.95 12.73 -8.06
C GLY A 328 -2.08 12.01 -9.10
N GLY A 329 -2.18 10.68 -9.18
CA GLY A 329 -1.43 9.87 -10.13
C GLY A 329 -0.67 8.72 -9.47
N LEU A 330 0.19 8.07 -10.24
CA LEU A 330 0.96 6.91 -9.79
C LEU A 330 2.30 7.39 -9.21
N TRP A 331 2.52 7.12 -7.93
CA TRP A 331 3.77 7.41 -7.23
C TRP A 331 4.56 6.13 -7.05
N VAL A 332 5.86 6.20 -7.28
CA VAL A 332 6.76 5.07 -7.11
C VAL A 332 8.03 5.53 -6.42
N CYS A 333 8.35 4.91 -5.29
CA CYS A 333 9.56 5.16 -4.53
C CYS A 333 10.46 3.92 -4.57
N SER A 334 11.75 4.10 -4.84
CA SER A 334 12.71 3.03 -4.68
C SER A 334 13.32 3.04 -3.27
N ASN A 335 13.49 1.86 -2.69
CA ASN A 335 14.24 1.65 -1.46
C ASN A 335 15.72 1.29 -1.72
N ARG A 336 16.16 1.29 -2.99
CA ARG A 336 17.55 1.01 -3.37
C ARG A 336 18.08 1.98 -4.42
N PRO A 337 19.34 2.44 -4.27
CA PRO A 337 19.92 3.34 -5.24
C PRO A 337 19.97 2.70 -6.65
N ASP A 338 19.73 3.52 -7.66
CA ASP A 338 20.00 3.23 -9.05
C ASP A 338 21.45 2.78 -9.23
N LEU A 339 21.66 1.65 -9.90
CA LEU A 339 23.01 1.07 -10.02
C LEU A 339 23.95 1.89 -10.92
N THR A 340 23.41 2.76 -11.77
CA THR A 340 24.19 3.56 -12.72
C THR A 340 24.63 4.88 -12.09
N THR A 341 23.71 5.51 -11.36
CA THR A 341 23.91 6.83 -10.76
C THR A 341 24.27 6.76 -9.28
N GLY A 342 23.99 5.64 -8.61
CA GLY A 342 24.14 5.47 -7.16
C GLY A 342 23.09 6.25 -6.35
N LEU A 343 22.03 6.73 -7.02
CA LEU A 343 21.03 7.66 -6.49
C LEU A 343 19.68 6.99 -6.27
N LEU A 344 18.97 7.35 -5.21
CA LEU A 344 17.57 6.95 -5.02
C LEU A 344 16.65 7.78 -5.93
N ASP A 345 15.51 7.21 -6.30
CA ASP A 345 14.54 7.86 -7.17
C ASP A 345 13.15 7.76 -6.58
N MET A 346 12.47 8.90 -6.50
CA MET A 346 11.03 9.01 -6.34
C MET A 346 10.49 9.54 -7.67
N SER A 347 9.48 8.88 -8.22
CA SER A 347 8.93 9.26 -9.51
C SER A 347 7.41 9.39 -9.42
N HIS A 348 6.88 10.45 -10.04
CA HIS A 348 5.45 10.72 -10.13
C HIS A 348 4.99 10.68 -11.58
N TRP A 349 4.01 9.84 -11.88
CA TRP A 349 3.35 9.78 -13.18
C TRP A 349 2.04 10.55 -13.12
N ASN A 350 1.98 11.62 -13.92
CA ASN A 350 0.83 12.53 -13.97
C ASN A 350 -0.21 12.16 -15.05
N GLY A 351 -0.15 10.95 -15.61
CA GLY A 351 -0.99 10.52 -16.73
C GLY A 351 -0.33 10.70 -18.10
N SER A 352 0.74 11.49 -18.21
CA SER A 352 1.41 11.81 -19.49
C SER A 352 2.94 11.76 -19.46
N ALA A 353 3.57 12.04 -18.32
CA ALA A 353 5.02 12.02 -18.17
C ALA A 353 5.42 11.65 -16.73
N TRP A 354 6.61 11.05 -16.58
CA TRP A 354 7.27 10.93 -15.28
C TRP A 354 7.95 12.25 -14.93
N THR A 355 7.70 12.72 -13.72
CA THR A 355 8.60 13.65 -13.04
C THR A 355 9.48 12.83 -12.10
N LYS A 356 10.80 12.85 -12.35
CA LYS A 356 11.78 12.21 -11.47
C LYS A 356 12.29 13.19 -10.44
N TYR A 357 12.43 12.70 -9.22
CA TYR A 357 12.96 13.45 -8.10
C TYR A 357 14.21 12.73 -7.57
N GLN A 358 15.27 12.69 -8.39
CA GLN A 358 16.49 11.95 -8.09
C GLN A 358 17.19 12.52 -6.85
N MET A 359 17.29 11.73 -5.80
CA MET A 359 17.98 12.10 -4.57
C MET A 359 19.46 11.79 -4.71
N GLN A 360 20.33 12.77 -4.47
CA GLN A 360 21.77 12.64 -4.76
C GLN A 360 22.55 11.77 -3.74
N MET A 361 21.90 10.85 -3.02
CA MET A 361 22.46 10.05 -1.93
C MET A 361 22.55 8.54 -2.19
N SER A 362 23.51 7.90 -1.51
CA SER A 362 23.60 6.45 -1.31
C SER A 362 23.36 6.10 0.17
N TYR A 363 22.16 5.60 0.50
CA TYR A 363 21.76 4.70 1.61
C TYR A 363 22.14 5.03 3.08
N PRO A 364 21.25 4.78 4.09
CA PRO A 364 19.82 4.50 4.01
C PRO A 364 18.99 5.79 3.94
N VAL A 365 17.85 5.74 3.25
CA VAL A 365 16.88 6.83 3.15
C VAL A 365 15.50 6.22 3.19
N ASP A 366 14.73 6.64 4.18
CA ASP A 366 13.29 6.38 4.25
C ASP A 366 12.58 7.71 4.04
N VAL A 367 11.82 7.84 2.94
CA VAL A 367 10.88 8.96 2.78
C VAL A 367 9.60 8.54 3.48
N ASN A 368 9.25 9.25 4.55
CA ASN A 368 8.10 8.92 5.39
C ASN A 368 6.87 9.72 4.97
N CYS A 369 7.07 10.98 4.57
CA CYS A 369 6.00 11.88 4.18
C CYS A 369 6.48 12.88 3.14
N PHE A 370 5.53 13.44 2.40
CA PHE A 370 5.77 14.51 1.46
C PHE A 370 4.53 15.41 1.36
N THR A 371 4.74 16.69 1.07
CA THR A 371 3.68 17.67 0.85
C THR A 371 4.14 18.72 -0.14
N ASP A 372 3.20 19.37 -0.82
CA ASP A 372 3.48 20.62 -1.51
C ASP A 372 3.40 21.79 -0.52
N PHE A 373 4.27 22.80 -0.69
CA PHE A 373 4.26 24.04 0.08
C PHE A 373 4.73 25.23 -0.77
N ASP A 374 4.02 26.36 -0.68
CA ASP A 374 4.38 27.61 -1.35
C ASP A 374 4.92 28.61 -0.30
N ASP A 375 6.22 28.91 -0.37
CA ASP A 375 6.89 29.88 0.50
C ASP A 375 6.77 31.34 0.00
N GLY A 376 5.89 31.59 -0.95
CA GLY A 376 5.74 32.86 -1.66
C GLY A 376 6.61 32.97 -2.92
N ASN A 377 7.44 31.96 -3.22
CA ASN A 377 8.20 31.85 -4.47
C ASN A 377 7.68 30.76 -5.42
N GLY A 378 6.47 30.24 -5.16
CA GLY A 378 5.83 29.18 -5.93
C GLY A 378 5.84 27.84 -5.20
N ASN A 379 4.92 26.96 -5.63
CA ASN A 379 4.70 25.66 -5.00
C ASN A 379 5.91 24.73 -5.17
N GLN A 380 6.39 24.16 -4.07
CA GLN A 380 7.56 23.28 -3.99
C GLN A 380 7.17 21.95 -3.34
N LEU A 381 7.74 20.85 -3.84
CA LEU A 381 7.59 19.54 -3.20
C LEU A 381 8.57 19.44 -2.04
N ILE A 382 8.02 19.21 -0.84
CA ILE A 382 8.76 19.00 0.39
C ILE A 382 8.70 17.52 0.75
N VAL A 383 9.85 16.93 1.08
CA VAL A 383 9.93 15.54 1.56
C VAL A 383 10.51 15.52 2.96
N GLY A 384 9.95 14.65 3.79
CA GLY A 384 10.37 14.41 5.16
C GLY A 384 10.65 12.93 5.38
N GLY A 385 11.64 12.62 6.20
CA GLY A 385 11.91 11.24 6.58
C GLY A 385 13.24 11.01 7.29
N ARG A 386 13.74 9.78 7.21
CA ARG A 386 15.02 9.39 7.80
C ARG A 386 16.14 9.52 6.77
N PHE A 387 16.65 10.74 6.60
CA PHE A 387 17.80 11.01 5.74
C PHE A 387 18.66 12.17 6.27
N PHE A 388 19.94 12.21 5.89
CA PHE A 388 20.90 13.18 6.46
C PHE A 388 21.50 14.18 5.46
N ARG A 389 21.63 13.82 4.17
CA ARG A 389 22.32 14.63 3.15
C ARG A 389 21.69 14.56 1.75
N PRO A 390 20.39 14.86 1.60
CA PRO A 390 19.67 14.72 0.33
C PRO A 390 20.26 15.57 -0.81
N VAL A 391 21.14 16.51 -0.46
CA VAL A 391 21.86 17.41 -1.36
C VAL A 391 23.37 17.14 -1.26
N VAL A 392 24.06 16.97 -2.39
CA VAL A 392 25.53 16.75 -2.39
C VAL A 392 26.26 17.92 -1.74
N GLY A 393 27.09 17.61 -0.75
CA GLY A 393 27.95 18.59 -0.08
C GLY A 393 27.25 19.54 0.88
N VAL A 394 25.93 19.42 1.06
CA VAL A 394 25.15 20.26 1.99
C VAL A 394 24.40 19.37 2.97
N ALA A 395 24.57 19.62 4.28
CA ALA A 395 23.77 18.95 5.29
C ALA A 395 22.31 19.44 5.19
N SER A 396 21.36 18.51 5.05
CA SER A 396 19.93 18.79 5.20
C SER A 396 19.32 17.59 5.90
N ALA A 397 19.31 17.64 7.22
CA ALA A 397 18.80 16.55 8.02
C ALA A 397 17.26 16.51 7.94
N HIS A 398 16.72 15.34 7.59
CA HIS A 398 15.32 14.90 7.71
C HIS A 398 14.27 15.63 6.88
N ILE A 399 14.60 16.76 6.28
CA ILE A 399 13.71 17.51 5.38
C ILE A 399 14.48 18.05 4.16
N ALA A 400 13.84 18.06 3.00
CA ALA A 400 14.37 18.67 1.78
C ALA A 400 13.24 19.20 0.90
N ARG A 401 13.58 20.18 0.06
CA ARG A 401 12.65 20.75 -0.92
C ARG A 401 13.15 20.56 -2.34
N TRP A 402 12.23 20.34 -3.27
CA TRP A 402 12.49 20.33 -4.69
C TRP A 402 12.02 21.66 -5.31
N ASP A 403 12.92 22.39 -5.93
CA ASP A 403 12.64 23.71 -6.53
C ASP A 403 12.26 23.65 -8.03
N GLY A 404 12.12 22.44 -8.58
CA GLY A 404 11.89 22.22 -10.01
C GLY A 404 13.14 21.83 -10.80
N GLY A 405 14.34 22.00 -10.25
CA GLY A 405 15.61 21.62 -10.88
C GLY A 405 16.59 20.87 -9.98
N ALA A 406 16.56 21.09 -8.67
CA ALA A 406 17.43 20.44 -7.70
C ALA A 406 16.77 20.26 -6.33
N TRP A 407 17.26 19.26 -5.59
CA TRP A 407 17.00 19.18 -4.15
C TRP A 407 17.81 20.26 -3.44
N ASN A 408 17.14 21.01 -2.57
CA ASN A 408 17.73 22.02 -1.72
C ASN A 408 17.38 21.76 -0.26
N PRO A 409 18.22 22.17 0.69
CA PRO A 409 17.81 22.23 2.08
C PRO A 409 16.63 23.17 2.27
N LEU A 410 15.75 22.84 3.21
CA LEU A 410 14.73 23.76 3.70
C LEU A 410 15.28 24.49 4.93
N GLY A 411 15.75 25.73 4.74
CA GLY A 411 16.49 26.51 5.75
C GLY A 411 17.97 26.15 5.88
N VAL A 412 18.69 26.81 6.81
CA VAL A 412 20.13 26.59 7.01
C VAL A 412 20.37 25.25 7.73
N GLY A 413 20.86 24.23 7.01
CA GLY A 413 21.28 22.95 7.59
C GLY A 413 20.17 21.90 7.80
N GLY A 414 18.93 22.19 7.39
CA GLY A 414 17.76 21.35 7.67
C GLY A 414 17.39 21.38 9.16
N LEU A 415 16.82 20.28 9.67
CA LEU A 415 16.33 20.21 11.05
C LEU A 415 17.37 19.74 12.08
N GLY A 416 18.66 19.69 11.73
CA GLY A 416 19.79 19.45 12.66
C GLY A 416 20.06 18.00 13.07
N VAL A 417 21.20 17.78 13.75
CA VAL A 417 21.58 16.53 14.45
C VAL A 417 22.01 16.83 15.88
N SER A 418 21.61 15.98 16.83
CA SER A 418 22.09 16.01 18.21
C SER A 418 23.56 15.56 18.31
N SER A 419 24.35 16.19 19.19
CA SER A 419 25.67 15.69 19.61
C SER A 419 25.59 14.65 20.75
N LEU A 420 24.39 14.40 21.29
CA LEU A 420 24.13 13.49 22.40
C LEU A 420 23.60 12.12 21.95
N TYR A 421 23.19 12.00 20.68
CA TYR A 421 22.76 10.77 20.03
C TYR A 421 23.61 10.50 18.79
N SER A 422 23.61 9.25 18.31
CA SER A 422 24.38 8.91 17.12
C SER A 422 23.78 9.65 15.93
N ALA A 423 24.63 10.09 14.98
CA ALA A 423 24.17 10.77 13.78
C ALA A 423 23.27 9.83 12.95
N GLY A 424 21.96 9.84 13.19
CA GLY A 424 21.00 8.94 12.56
C GLY A 424 19.68 8.69 13.30
N ASP A 425 19.47 9.29 14.47
CA ASP A 425 18.35 8.92 15.36
C ASP A 425 17.06 9.76 15.19
N GLY A 426 17.11 10.92 14.50
CA GLY A 426 15.90 11.72 14.21
C GLY A 426 15.19 11.34 12.90
N PHE A 427 13.93 11.75 12.74
CA PHE A 427 13.17 11.64 11.49
C PHE A 427 11.97 12.59 11.48
N VAL A 428 11.57 13.02 10.29
CA VAL A 428 10.27 13.69 10.07
C VAL A 428 9.22 12.61 9.81
N SER A 429 8.09 12.69 10.49
CA SER A 429 6.94 11.76 10.40
C SER A 429 5.73 12.45 9.77
N ALA A 430 5.54 13.74 10.03
CA ALA A 430 4.36 14.49 9.63
C ALA A 430 4.71 15.90 9.15
N MET A 431 3.97 16.35 8.13
CA MET A 431 4.04 17.70 7.61
C MET A 431 2.62 18.17 7.29
N GLU A 432 2.28 19.39 7.67
CA GLU A 432 0.98 19.99 7.37
C GLU A 432 1.12 21.49 7.10
N VAL A 433 0.41 21.99 6.08
CA VAL A 433 0.33 23.42 5.80
C VAL A 433 -0.85 23.99 6.57
N TYR A 434 -0.59 25.01 7.40
CA TYR A 434 -1.61 25.63 8.24
C TYR A 434 -1.41 27.15 8.29
N ASP A 435 -2.51 27.90 8.24
CA ASP A 435 -2.52 29.35 8.41
C ASP A 435 -3.01 29.68 9.83
N ASP A 436 -2.09 30.17 10.65
CA ASP A 436 -2.33 30.57 12.04
C ASP A 436 -2.85 32.02 12.18
N GLY A 437 -3.18 32.66 11.05
CA GLY A 437 -3.56 34.07 10.97
C GLY A 437 -2.40 35.00 10.60
N SER A 438 -1.16 34.50 10.51
CA SER A 438 -0.01 35.23 9.95
C SER A 438 0.32 34.87 8.50
N GLY A 439 -0.48 33.97 7.90
CA GLY A 439 -0.29 33.42 6.56
C GLY A 439 0.04 31.92 6.59
N PRO A 440 -0.06 31.21 5.46
CA PRO A 440 0.26 29.80 5.37
C PRO A 440 1.71 29.52 5.77
N ALA A 441 1.90 28.56 6.68
CA ALA A 441 3.20 28.09 7.13
C ALA A 441 3.24 26.56 7.13
N LEU A 442 4.45 25.99 6.99
CA LEU A 442 4.65 24.54 7.06
C LEU A 442 4.97 24.14 8.50
N TYR A 443 4.13 23.28 9.07
CA TYR A 443 4.33 22.67 10.38
C TYR A 443 4.91 21.29 10.18
N VAL A 444 5.98 20.99 10.91
CA VAL A 444 6.73 19.73 10.75
C VAL A 444 6.86 19.06 12.10
N GLY A 445 6.38 17.83 12.16
CA GLY A 445 6.41 16.96 13.33
C GLY A 445 7.33 15.75 13.12
N GLY A 446 7.89 15.25 14.22
CA GLY A 446 8.67 14.01 14.21
C GLY A 446 9.48 13.84 15.49
N GLU A 447 10.57 13.09 15.38
CA GLU A 447 11.64 13.09 16.36
C GLU A 447 12.74 14.03 15.83
N ILE A 448 12.60 15.32 16.17
CA ILE A 448 13.38 16.42 15.58
C ILE A 448 14.33 16.97 16.65
N VAL A 449 15.61 17.11 16.31
CA VAL A 449 16.61 17.76 17.18
C VAL A 449 17.31 18.88 16.43
N THR A 450 16.89 20.12 16.65
CA THR A 450 17.44 21.29 15.97
C THR A 450 18.88 21.61 16.34
N SER A 451 19.68 21.98 15.34
CA SER A 451 20.99 22.60 15.49
C SER A 451 20.86 24.12 15.51
N GLY A 452 21.36 24.79 16.55
CA GLY A 452 21.30 26.25 16.66
C GLY A 452 21.35 26.82 18.07
N GLY A 453 21.32 25.98 19.11
CA GLY A 453 21.36 26.41 20.52
C GLY A 453 19.98 26.71 21.11
N GLU A 454 18.93 26.70 20.31
CA GLU A 454 17.54 26.70 20.76
C GLU A 454 16.94 25.32 20.47
N LEU A 455 16.61 24.60 21.54
CA LEU A 455 15.96 23.30 21.52
C LEU A 455 14.50 23.54 21.12
N TYR A 456 14.13 23.11 19.91
CA TYR A 456 12.73 23.11 19.50
C TYR A 456 12.19 21.67 19.52
N ASP A 457 11.19 21.47 20.36
CA ASP A 457 10.67 20.18 20.79
C ASP A 457 9.74 19.57 19.73
N ASN A 458 10.22 18.66 18.87
CA ASN A 458 9.46 17.71 18.02
C ASN A 458 8.32 18.25 17.11
N LEU A 459 8.04 19.56 17.13
CA LEU A 459 7.12 20.30 16.30
C LEU A 459 7.71 21.69 16.03
N VAL A 460 7.91 22.00 14.75
CA VAL A 460 8.50 23.27 14.31
C VAL A 460 7.67 23.87 13.18
N ARG A 461 7.76 25.19 13.07
CA ARG A 461 7.06 26.00 12.08
C ARG A 461 8.06 26.66 11.14
N TRP A 462 7.87 26.49 9.84
CA TRP A 462 8.57 27.20 8.78
C TRP A 462 7.68 28.26 8.17
N ASP A 463 8.08 29.53 8.30
CA ASP A 463 7.32 30.70 7.82
C ASP A 463 7.61 31.07 6.35
N GLY A 464 8.38 30.23 5.64
CA GLY A 464 8.90 30.54 4.31
C GLY A 464 10.34 31.06 4.33
N THR A 465 10.83 31.55 5.47
CA THR A 465 12.16 32.16 5.61
C THR A 465 12.98 31.62 6.77
N SER A 466 12.33 31.25 7.88
CA SER A 466 12.98 30.84 9.11
C SER A 466 12.21 29.74 9.86
N TRP A 467 12.96 28.88 10.55
CA TRP A 467 12.40 27.90 11.48
C TRP A 467 12.16 28.57 12.82
N THR A 468 10.96 28.39 13.36
CA THR A 468 10.55 28.85 14.69
C THR A 468 9.88 27.71 15.44
N GLY A 469 9.94 27.74 16.77
CA GLY A 469 9.10 26.88 17.59
C GLY A 469 7.63 27.32 17.51
N VAL A 470 6.70 26.38 17.73
CA VAL A 470 5.28 26.71 17.81
C VAL A 470 4.98 27.35 19.19
N PRO A 471 4.40 28.56 19.25
CA PRO A 471 4.07 29.22 20.52
C PRO A 471 3.21 28.33 21.44
N GLY A 472 3.65 28.17 22.69
CA GLY A 472 3.00 27.29 23.67
C GLY A 472 3.61 25.89 23.76
N PHE A 473 4.44 25.47 22.80
CA PHE A 473 5.17 24.19 22.79
C PHE A 473 6.63 24.36 23.28
N VAL A 474 6.81 24.80 24.53
CA VAL A 474 8.15 24.90 25.17
C VAL A 474 8.18 23.94 26.34
N LEU A 475 8.47 22.65 26.10
CA LEU A 475 8.22 21.59 27.07
C LEU A 475 9.36 20.57 27.14
N PRO A 476 9.94 20.33 28.33
CA PRO A 476 11.16 19.52 28.46
C PRO A 476 11.04 18.02 28.09
N TYR A 477 9.88 17.54 27.61
CA TYR A 477 9.62 16.09 27.47
C TYR A 477 8.67 15.68 26.32
N LEU A 478 8.59 16.39 25.19
CA LEU A 478 7.95 15.81 24.00
C LEU A 478 8.84 14.68 23.45
N THR A 479 8.25 13.54 23.11
CA THR A 479 8.98 12.35 22.64
C THR A 479 8.79 12.13 21.14
N HIS A 480 7.61 12.37 20.58
CA HIS A 480 7.33 12.17 19.15
C HIS A 480 6.01 12.84 18.72
N VAL A 481 6.01 13.61 17.62
CA VAL A 481 4.77 13.98 16.89
C VAL A 481 4.60 13.00 15.75
N ALA A 482 3.47 12.31 15.66
CA ALA A 482 3.22 11.27 14.66
C ALA A 482 2.36 11.76 13.47
N ALA A 483 1.44 12.69 13.72
CA ALA A 483 0.55 13.22 12.70
C ALA A 483 0.12 14.67 12.96
N LEU A 484 -0.13 15.37 11.87
CA LEU A 484 -0.61 16.75 11.83
C LEU A 484 -1.78 16.82 10.85
N GLN A 485 -2.80 17.61 11.17
CA GLN A 485 -3.95 17.81 10.29
C GLN A 485 -4.55 19.20 10.53
N ALA A 486 -4.62 20.03 9.49
CA ALA A 486 -5.41 21.26 9.52
C ALA A 486 -6.88 20.92 9.28
N CYS A 487 -7.78 21.49 10.07
CA CYS A 487 -9.22 21.34 9.89
C CYS A 487 -9.99 22.52 10.52
N ASP A 488 -11.28 22.62 10.25
CA ASP A 488 -12.19 23.53 10.97
C ASP A 488 -13.17 22.69 11.80
N LEU A 489 -13.13 22.87 13.12
CA LEU A 489 -14.00 22.15 14.07
C LEU A 489 -15.31 22.90 14.36
N GLY A 490 -15.66 23.90 13.54
CA GLY A 490 -16.83 24.76 13.69
C GLY A 490 -16.58 26.05 14.46
N GLN A 491 -15.32 26.33 14.84
CA GLN A 491 -14.89 27.57 15.50
C GLN A 491 -13.76 28.30 14.75
N GLY A 492 -13.47 27.87 13.52
CA GLY A 492 -12.38 28.36 12.70
C GLY A 492 -11.28 27.30 12.52
N PRO A 493 -10.30 27.60 11.65
CA PRO A 493 -9.18 26.70 11.38
C PRO A 493 -8.37 26.41 12.65
N VAL A 494 -7.97 25.16 12.80
CA VAL A 494 -7.09 24.67 13.85
C VAL A 494 -6.10 23.65 13.30
N LEU A 495 -4.97 23.52 13.97
CA LEU A 495 -4.01 22.44 13.73
C LEU A 495 -4.20 21.36 14.80
N LEU A 496 -4.60 20.16 14.36
CA LEU A 496 -4.59 18.96 15.18
C LEU A 496 -3.19 18.36 15.18
N ILE A 497 -2.75 17.96 16.36
CA ILE A 497 -1.39 17.46 16.60
C ILE A 497 -1.52 16.17 17.41
N ALA A 498 -1.14 15.05 16.81
CA ALA A 498 -1.18 13.73 17.42
C ALA A 498 0.23 13.18 17.64
N GLY A 499 0.47 12.52 18.78
CA GLY A 499 1.78 11.99 19.15
C GLY A 499 1.86 11.51 20.60
N ASP A 500 3.08 11.27 21.08
CA ASP A 500 3.38 11.08 22.51
C ASP A 500 3.66 12.47 23.13
N LEU A 501 2.58 13.16 23.51
CA LEU A 501 2.63 14.53 24.00
C LEU A 501 2.62 14.56 25.53
N LYS A 502 3.77 14.87 26.15
CA LYS A 502 3.88 15.08 27.61
C LYS A 502 3.76 16.57 27.95
N LEU A 503 2.53 17.04 28.15
CA LEU A 503 2.24 18.42 28.58
C LEU A 503 2.41 18.60 30.12
N PRO A 504 2.77 19.79 30.64
CA PRO A 504 2.98 20.02 32.06
C PRO A 504 1.70 19.80 32.85
N ASN A 505 1.81 19.06 33.96
CA ASN A 505 0.74 18.86 34.93
C ASN A 505 -0.50 18.12 34.40
N THR A 506 -0.37 17.34 33.31
CA THR A 506 -1.43 16.47 32.77
C THR A 506 -0.90 15.06 32.47
N ASN A 507 -1.74 14.03 32.55
CA ASN A 507 -1.46 12.72 31.95
C ASN A 507 -1.18 12.88 30.43
N PRO A 508 -0.38 12.00 29.80
CA PRO A 508 0.00 12.17 28.40
C PRO A 508 -1.24 12.29 27.51
N ARG A 509 -1.23 13.25 26.58
CA ARG A 509 -2.33 13.45 25.63
C ARG A 509 -1.92 12.94 24.26
N ALA A 510 -2.69 12.00 23.73
CA ALA A 510 -2.55 11.49 22.37
C ALA A 510 -2.77 12.55 21.28
N LEU A 511 -3.53 13.60 21.61
CA LEU A 511 -4.03 14.60 20.68
C LEU A 511 -4.15 15.95 21.39
N THR A 512 -3.68 17.00 20.73
CA THR A 512 -3.91 18.38 21.13
C THR A 512 -4.36 19.20 19.92
N VAL A 513 -4.93 20.38 20.19
CA VAL A 513 -5.36 21.32 19.17
C VAL A 513 -4.66 22.66 19.39
N TRP A 514 -4.25 23.29 18.31
CA TRP A 514 -3.65 24.62 18.34
C TRP A 514 -4.42 25.56 17.41
N ASP A 515 -4.88 26.69 17.95
CA ASP A 515 -5.71 27.67 17.23
C ASP A 515 -4.90 28.78 16.54
N GLY A 516 -3.57 28.67 16.53
CA GLY A 516 -2.67 29.73 16.06
C GLY A 516 -2.08 30.60 17.17
N THR A 517 -2.66 30.57 18.37
CA THR A 517 -2.26 31.40 19.51
C THR A 517 -2.13 30.63 20.81
N THR A 518 -3.02 29.67 21.04
CA THR A 518 -3.10 28.89 22.28
C THR A 518 -3.21 27.41 22.01
N LEU A 519 -2.63 26.63 22.92
CA LEU A 519 -2.84 25.20 22.98
C LEU A 519 -4.16 24.91 23.70
N GLY A 520 -5.14 24.44 22.95
CA GLY A 520 -6.37 23.87 23.47
C GLY A 520 -6.21 22.38 23.77
N GLY A 521 -7.10 21.82 24.59
CA GLY A 521 -7.04 20.40 24.92
C GLY A 521 -8.41 19.78 25.04
N PHE A 522 -8.55 18.55 24.55
CA PHE A 522 -9.77 17.75 24.62
C PHE A 522 -10.01 17.23 26.05
N GLN A 523 -11.26 17.30 26.55
CA GLN A 523 -11.59 17.06 27.98
C GLN A 523 -11.26 15.65 28.53
N SER A 524 -10.87 14.69 27.68
CA SER A 524 -10.43 13.37 28.11
C SER A 524 -9.64 12.73 26.98
N THR A 525 -8.32 12.75 27.06
CA THR A 525 -7.49 11.87 26.25
C THR A 525 -6.99 10.75 27.15
N THR A 526 -7.12 9.53 26.66
CA THR A 526 -6.47 8.34 27.19
C THR A 526 -4.95 8.56 27.30
N SER A 527 -4.26 7.81 28.16
CA SER A 527 -2.81 7.90 28.36
C SER A 527 -1.98 7.28 27.21
N SER A 528 -2.49 7.33 25.99
CA SER A 528 -2.07 6.56 24.81
C SER A 528 -1.37 7.48 23.80
N GLU A 529 -0.39 7.01 23.03
CA GLU A 529 0.21 7.78 21.92
C GLU A 529 -0.84 8.03 20.81
N GLY A 530 -0.85 9.20 20.17
CA GLY A 530 -1.60 9.42 18.93
C GLY A 530 -0.72 9.14 17.72
N VAL A 531 -1.24 8.41 16.74
CA VAL A 531 -0.40 7.77 15.71
C VAL A 531 -0.73 8.21 14.28
N GLY A 532 -1.95 8.68 14.05
CA GLY A 532 -2.40 9.15 12.74
C GLY A 532 -3.68 9.97 12.84
N ILE A 533 -3.96 10.78 11.82
CA ILE A 533 -5.22 11.54 11.69
C ILE A 533 -5.78 11.31 10.28
N ALA A 534 -7.08 11.04 10.17
CA ALA A 534 -7.79 11.01 8.88
C ALA A 534 -9.08 11.83 8.97
N MET A 535 -9.43 12.48 7.86
CA MET A 535 -10.72 13.13 7.69
C MET A 535 -11.70 12.11 7.10
N PHE A 536 -12.88 11.98 7.68
CA PHE A 536 -13.88 11.01 7.23
C PHE A 536 -15.30 11.54 7.42
N ASP A 537 -16.16 11.36 6.43
CA ASP A 537 -17.58 11.70 6.51
C ASP A 537 -18.42 10.46 6.85
N ASP A 538 -18.90 10.39 8.10
CA ASP A 538 -19.78 9.32 8.57
C ASP A 538 -21.28 9.61 8.33
N GLY A 539 -21.60 10.48 7.37
CA GLY A 539 -22.96 10.92 7.02
C GLY A 539 -23.38 12.23 7.71
N GLY A 540 -22.47 12.87 8.44
CA GLY A 540 -22.68 14.13 9.17
C GLY A 540 -21.77 15.28 8.71
N GLY A 541 -21.03 15.11 7.62
CA GLY A 541 -19.93 15.97 7.20
C GLY A 541 -18.57 15.43 7.67
N ALA A 542 -17.51 15.75 6.91
CA ALA A 542 -16.16 15.29 7.19
C ALA A 542 -15.65 15.75 8.57
N LYS A 543 -15.15 14.81 9.37
CA LYS A 543 -14.65 15.03 10.72
C LYS A 543 -13.28 14.37 10.92
N PRO A 544 -12.46 14.85 11.85
CA PRO A 544 -11.19 14.22 12.16
C PRO A 544 -11.38 12.97 13.02
N TYR A 545 -10.68 11.92 12.63
CA TYR A 545 -10.51 10.70 13.39
C TYR A 545 -9.04 10.52 13.68
N VAL A 546 -8.72 10.23 14.94
CA VAL A 546 -7.33 10.11 15.40
C VAL A 546 -7.10 8.70 15.87
N ALA A 547 -6.13 8.04 15.26
CA ALA A 547 -5.65 6.75 15.73
C ALA A 547 -4.85 6.95 17.00
N LEU A 548 -5.20 6.24 18.07
CA LEU A 548 -4.46 6.19 19.31
C LEU A 548 -3.93 4.78 19.57
N ASP A 549 -2.90 4.67 20.40
CA ASP A 549 -2.33 3.41 20.88
C ASP A 549 -3.33 2.43 21.51
N PHE A 550 -4.58 2.82 21.77
CA PHE A 550 -5.61 1.94 22.28
C PHE A 550 -6.99 2.27 21.68
N GLY A 551 -7.08 2.69 20.41
CA GLY A 551 -8.36 2.88 19.73
C GLY A 551 -8.48 4.20 18.96
N VAL A 552 -9.66 4.47 18.43
CA VAL A 552 -9.88 5.64 17.56
C VAL A 552 -10.67 6.70 18.31
N LEU A 553 -10.19 7.94 18.20
CA LEU A 553 -10.87 9.11 18.71
C LEU A 553 -11.56 9.83 17.56
N ARG A 554 -12.89 9.85 17.57
CA ARG A 554 -13.65 10.81 16.77
C ARG A 554 -13.58 12.18 17.42
N VAL A 555 -13.31 13.22 16.64
CA VAL A 555 -13.32 14.61 17.10
C VAL A 555 -14.61 15.30 16.64
N ASP A 556 -15.55 15.55 17.56
CA ASP A 556 -16.78 16.29 17.34
C ASP A 556 -16.69 17.68 18.01
N GLY A 557 -16.20 18.66 17.25
CA GLY A 557 -15.96 20.00 17.80
C GLY A 557 -14.86 19.99 18.88
N MET A 558 -14.95 20.91 19.84
CA MET A 558 -13.94 21.06 20.92
C MET A 558 -14.24 20.22 22.19
N ASP A 559 -15.45 19.65 22.33
CA ASP A 559 -15.93 19.08 23.61
C ASP A 559 -16.43 17.63 23.54
N GLN A 560 -16.63 17.06 22.35
CA GLN A 560 -17.14 15.70 22.21
C GLN A 560 -16.10 14.84 21.50
N SER A 561 -15.48 13.94 22.26
CA SER A 561 -14.55 12.96 21.72
C SER A 561 -15.10 11.57 22.04
N VAL A 562 -15.66 10.89 21.05
CA VAL A 562 -16.08 9.50 21.22
C VAL A 562 -14.84 8.63 21.06
N TYR A 563 -14.36 8.12 22.18
CA TYR A 563 -13.31 7.11 22.20
C TYR A 563 -13.95 5.75 21.93
N VAL A 564 -13.59 5.15 20.82
CA VAL A 564 -13.93 3.77 20.51
C VAL A 564 -12.71 2.93 20.90
N GLY A 565 -12.79 2.35 22.10
CA GLY A 565 -11.67 1.69 22.76
C GLY A 565 -11.54 0.21 22.43
N GLY A 566 -10.32 -0.19 22.13
CA GLY A 566 -9.81 -1.57 22.16
C GLY A 566 -8.41 -1.55 22.79
N SER A 567 -7.97 -2.62 23.43
CA SER A 567 -6.62 -2.72 24.00
C SER A 567 -5.51 -2.96 22.94
N GLY A 568 -5.14 -2.02 22.07
CA GLY A 568 -3.77 -2.07 21.54
C GLY A 568 -3.32 -1.05 20.48
N PHE A 569 -2.00 -1.04 20.20
CA PHE A 569 -1.20 0.01 19.56
C PHE A 569 -1.56 0.29 18.09
N LEU A 570 -2.46 1.24 17.80
CA LEU A 570 -2.68 1.71 16.42
C LEU A 570 -1.39 2.28 15.79
N ARG A 571 -1.30 2.24 14.46
CA ARG A 571 -0.12 2.59 13.64
C ARG A 571 -0.43 3.45 12.43
N ALA A 572 -1.66 3.44 11.92
CA ALA A 572 -2.09 4.30 10.82
C ALA A 572 -3.61 4.47 10.81
N ILE A 573 -4.08 5.49 10.09
CA ILE A 573 -5.49 5.75 9.77
C ILE A 573 -5.59 6.46 8.42
N ALA A 574 -6.62 6.14 7.63
CA ALA A 574 -6.88 6.74 6.33
C ALA A 574 -8.37 6.66 5.98
N SER A 575 -8.89 7.59 5.18
CA SER A 575 -10.17 7.40 4.48
C SER A 575 -9.93 7.00 3.02
N PHE A 576 -10.79 6.13 2.49
CA PHE A 576 -10.73 5.70 1.10
C PHE A 576 -12.12 5.26 0.60
N ASP A 577 -12.45 5.60 -0.65
CA ASP A 577 -13.68 5.14 -1.32
C ASP A 577 -13.34 3.97 -2.24
N ASP A 578 -13.82 2.78 -1.87
CA ASP A 578 -13.60 1.51 -2.58
C ASP A 578 -14.67 1.22 -3.64
N GLY A 579 -15.53 2.20 -3.94
CA GLY A 579 -16.68 2.05 -4.83
C GLY A 579 -17.98 1.68 -4.11
N SER A 580 -17.93 1.40 -2.80
CA SER A 580 -19.11 1.26 -1.94
C SER A 580 -19.47 2.54 -1.18
N GLY A 581 -18.67 3.61 -1.34
CA GLY A 581 -18.72 4.84 -0.56
C GLY A 581 -17.42 5.05 0.22
N GLU A 582 -17.17 6.28 0.69
CA GLU A 582 -16.01 6.57 1.54
C GLU A 582 -16.08 5.73 2.83
N GLN A 583 -14.97 5.09 3.18
CA GLN A 583 -14.78 4.31 4.39
C GLN A 583 -13.55 4.81 5.16
N LEU A 584 -13.52 4.56 6.47
CA LEU A 584 -12.39 4.87 7.34
C LEU A 584 -11.65 3.58 7.72
N TYR A 585 -10.35 3.56 7.48
CA TYR A 585 -9.45 2.44 7.72
C TYR A 585 -8.45 2.80 8.80
N VAL A 586 -8.20 1.89 9.75
CA VAL A 586 -7.15 2.00 10.77
C VAL A 586 -6.30 0.73 10.76
N ALA A 587 -5.01 0.86 11.04
CA ALA A 587 -4.08 -0.26 11.10
C ALA A 587 -3.21 -0.19 12.36
N GLY A 588 -2.90 -1.31 13.01
CA GLY A 588 -1.99 -1.42 14.15
C GLY A 588 -2.23 -2.66 15.04
N HIS A 589 -1.55 -2.76 16.17
CA HIS A 589 -1.62 -3.89 17.12
C HIS A 589 -2.83 -3.79 18.06
N ILE A 590 -4.05 -3.94 17.57
CA ILE A 590 -5.32 -3.78 18.32
C ILE A 590 -5.73 -5.05 19.10
N ASN A 591 -5.42 -5.21 20.40
CA ASN A 591 -6.02 -6.35 21.14
C ASN A 591 -7.44 -5.99 21.59
N THR A 592 -8.45 -6.83 21.40
CA THR A 592 -9.80 -6.62 21.92
C THR A 592 -10.12 -7.61 23.05
N TRP A 593 -10.98 -7.22 24.00
CA TRP A 593 -11.55 -8.07 25.06
C TRP A 593 -12.99 -8.39 24.76
#